data_AF-A0A1H6F1E9-F1
#
_entry.id   AF-A0A1H6F1E9-F1
#
_cell.length_a   1.000
_cell.length_b   1.000
_cell.length_c   1.000
_cell.angle_alpha   90.00
_cell.angle_beta   90.00
_cell.angle_gamma   90.00
#
_symmetry.space_group_name_H-M   'P 1'
#
loop_
_entity.id
_entity.type
_entity.pdbx_description
1 polymer ?
#
loop_
_entity_poly.entity_id
_entity_poly.type
_entity_poly.pdbx_seq_one_letter_code
_entity_poly.pdbx_strand_id
1 'polypeptide(L)'
;MTSARPTNWDEALGFESALDIIGSLMAWCTARDRAAPADASWRALRGQYRREFTGLDPADHVAVARAVRAHGARLAELGGSVEVVARPSPDTYRLSSGEHARVFAETIVPEALDVAAPSPAPVVMIVAGEQGSGRTTRARQIARDRPAPGGWEVIDPEMYLAYHPYSWDLVLHDDAAAGDRVMADALGWCVLAVERAIARRADVILEAGADRDGEVDAYAAIFRAAGYRVEVEMTAVPEAVARLRLLIRYHCRHGNWEVLESPSPIR
;
A
#
# COMPACT_ATOMS: atom_id res chain seq x y z
N MET A 1 38.46 11.97 -0.14
CA MET A 1 37.80 11.00 0.78
C MET A 1 37.10 11.78 1.88
N THR A 2 35.93 12.31 1.56
CA THR A 2 35.02 12.95 2.51
C THR A 2 34.22 11.84 3.19
N SER A 3 34.30 11.77 4.52
CA SER A 3 33.64 10.77 5.34
C SER A 3 32.12 10.88 5.18
N ALA A 4 31.53 10.00 4.38
CA ALA A 4 30.11 9.71 4.47
C ALA A 4 29.88 9.15 5.88
N ARG A 5 29.25 9.94 6.76
CA ARG A 5 28.55 9.33 7.88
C ARG A 5 27.49 8.44 7.24
N PRO A 6 27.46 7.12 7.47
CA PRO A 6 26.29 6.36 7.11
C PRO A 6 25.18 6.95 7.97
N THR A 7 24.22 7.62 7.34
CA THR A 7 22.96 7.87 8.01
C THR A 7 22.43 6.49 8.39
N ASN A 8 22.21 6.25 9.69
CA ASN A 8 21.63 5.01 10.25
C ASN A 8 20.16 4.79 9.81
N TRP A 9 19.78 5.34 8.65
CA TRP A 9 18.42 5.40 8.14
C TRP A 9 18.28 4.38 7.02
N ASP A 10 17.50 3.34 7.29
CA ASP A 10 16.98 2.47 6.25
C ASP A 10 15.78 3.16 5.59
N GLU A 11 16.01 3.75 4.41
CA GLU A 11 15.00 4.53 3.67
C GLU A 11 13.74 3.71 3.38
N ALA A 12 13.91 2.45 2.96
CA ALA A 12 12.78 1.60 2.64
C ALA A 12 11.97 1.27 3.90
N LEU A 13 12.65 0.96 5.00
CA LEU A 13 11.98 0.70 6.28
C LEU A 13 11.16 1.90 6.75
N GLY A 14 11.77 3.08 6.82
CA GLY A 14 11.11 4.28 7.33
C GLY A 14 9.93 4.70 6.46
N PHE A 15 10.12 4.70 5.14
CA PHE A 15 9.08 5.06 4.17
C PHE A 15 7.91 4.08 4.17
N GLU A 16 8.17 2.77 4.02
CA GLU A 16 7.10 1.77 3.98
C GLU A 16 6.37 1.67 5.33
N SER A 17 7.05 1.89 6.45
CA SER A 17 6.38 1.96 7.76
C SER A 17 5.43 3.15 7.86
N ALA A 18 5.80 4.31 7.31
CA ALA A 18 4.90 5.46 7.23
C ALA A 18 3.67 5.13 6.39
N LEU A 19 3.85 4.47 5.25
CA LEU A 19 2.75 4.05 4.39
C LEU A 19 1.82 3.04 5.06
N ASP A 20 2.36 2.04 5.78
CA ASP A 20 1.55 1.08 6.54
C ASP A 20 0.72 1.75 7.64
N ILE A 21 1.30 2.74 8.35
CA ILE A 21 0.58 3.55 9.35
C ILE A 21 -0.57 4.33 8.69
N ILE A 22 -0.28 5.05 7.60
CA ILE A 22 -1.28 5.86 6.89
C ILE A 22 -2.37 4.96 6.30
N GLY A 23 -2.01 3.81 5.72
CA GLY A 23 -2.94 2.81 5.21
C GLY A 23 -3.87 2.27 6.30
N SER A 24 -3.35 2.08 7.52
CA SER A 24 -4.16 1.67 8.68
C SER A 24 -5.15 2.76 9.10
N LEU A 25 -4.75 4.03 9.09
CA LEU A 25 -5.67 5.15 9.33
C LEU A 25 -6.73 5.27 8.23
N MET A 26 -6.37 5.01 6.98
CA MET A 26 -7.35 4.93 5.88
C MET A 26 -8.34 3.77 6.09
N ALA A 27 -7.87 2.59 6.51
CA ALA A 27 -8.72 1.46 6.84
C ALA A 27 -9.71 1.79 7.97
N TRP A 28 -9.26 2.52 9.01
CA TRP A 28 -10.15 3.04 10.06
C TRP A 28 -11.24 3.95 9.49
N CYS A 29 -10.88 4.90 8.62
CA CYS A 29 -11.85 5.78 7.97
C CYS A 29 -12.86 4.96 7.13
N THR A 30 -12.41 3.94 6.41
CA THR A 30 -13.28 3.04 5.65
C THR A 30 -14.27 2.30 6.56
N ALA A 31 -13.82 1.78 7.70
CA ALA A 31 -14.70 1.14 8.68
C ALA A 31 -15.74 2.11 9.25
N ARG A 32 -15.36 3.37 9.52
CA ARG A 32 -16.28 4.42 9.99
C ARG A 32 -17.30 4.85 8.94
N ASP A 33 -16.87 5.02 7.69
CA ASP A 33 -17.77 5.31 6.56
C ASP A 33 -18.79 4.18 6.37
N ARG A 34 -18.39 2.91 6.49
CA ARG A 34 -19.33 1.77 6.47
C ARG A 34 -20.35 1.83 7.62
N ALA A 35 -19.90 2.16 8.83
CA ALA A 35 -20.76 2.23 10.01
C ALA A 35 -21.72 3.43 9.97
N ALA A 36 -21.33 4.54 9.34
CA ALA A 36 -22.12 5.77 9.23
C ALA A 36 -22.01 6.43 7.83
N PRO A 37 -22.59 5.83 6.76
CA PRO A 37 -22.35 6.28 5.37
C PRO A 37 -22.86 7.69 5.02
N ALA A 38 -23.82 8.19 5.81
CA ALA A 38 -24.36 9.54 5.66
C ALA A 38 -23.36 10.64 6.08
N ASP A 39 -22.34 10.27 6.87
CA ASP A 39 -21.30 11.18 7.31
C ASP A 39 -20.12 11.18 6.31
N ALA A 40 -20.13 12.14 5.39
CA ALA A 40 -19.09 12.29 4.38
C ALA A 40 -17.71 12.68 4.95
N SER A 41 -17.62 13.01 6.24
CA SER A 41 -16.34 13.41 6.86
C SER A 41 -15.30 12.29 6.83
N TRP A 42 -15.73 11.02 6.93
CA TRP A 42 -14.83 9.87 6.89
C TRP A 42 -14.20 9.66 5.52
N ARG A 43 -14.97 9.85 4.44
CA ARG A 43 -14.47 9.84 3.06
C ARG A 43 -13.51 11.00 2.81
N ALA A 44 -13.84 12.20 3.29
CA ALA A 44 -12.97 13.36 3.18
C ALA A 44 -11.63 13.16 3.91
N LEU A 45 -11.66 12.59 5.12
CA LEU A 45 -10.47 12.28 5.91
C LEU A 45 -9.63 11.16 5.28
N ARG A 46 -10.24 10.08 4.78
CA ARG A 46 -9.53 9.05 4.01
C ARG A 46 -8.83 9.65 2.79
N GLY A 47 -9.53 10.54 2.06
CA GLY A 47 -8.96 11.27 0.93
C GLY A 47 -7.78 12.17 1.31
N GLN A 48 -7.76 12.74 2.53
CA GLN A 48 -6.59 13.46 3.04
C GLN A 48 -5.41 12.52 3.26
N TYR A 49 -5.60 11.43 3.99
CA TYR A 49 -4.54 10.43 4.20
C TYR A 49 -4.04 9.84 2.89
N ARG A 50 -4.93 9.62 1.91
CA ARG A 50 -4.56 9.19 0.56
C ARG A 50 -3.64 10.19 -0.12
N ARG A 51 -3.93 11.50 -0.05
CA ARG A 51 -3.06 12.54 -0.61
C ARG A 51 -1.68 12.55 0.06
N GLU A 52 -1.64 12.41 1.38
CA GLU A 52 -0.40 12.30 2.13
C GLU A 52 0.40 11.03 1.74
N PHE A 53 -0.26 9.88 1.66
CA PHE A 53 0.30 8.61 1.15
C PHE A 53 0.90 8.79 -0.25
N THR A 54 0.21 9.51 -1.14
CA THR A 54 0.72 9.76 -2.50
C THR A 54 1.83 10.80 -2.58
N GLY A 55 1.82 11.79 -1.68
CA GLY A 55 2.73 12.93 -1.73
C GLY A 55 4.03 12.71 -0.96
N LEU A 56 4.11 11.66 -0.14
CA LEU A 56 5.31 11.36 0.63
C LEU A 56 6.44 10.87 -0.30
N ASP A 57 7.58 11.55 -0.23
CA ASP A 57 8.80 11.18 -0.96
C ASP A 57 9.70 10.33 -0.05
N PRO A 58 10.11 9.11 -0.45
CA PRO A 58 11.06 8.32 0.32
C PRO A 58 12.39 9.07 0.61
N ALA A 59 12.80 10.01 -0.24
CA ALA A 59 14.02 10.79 -0.03
C ALA A 59 13.88 11.90 1.03
N ASP A 60 12.65 12.31 1.38
CA ASP A 60 12.42 13.32 2.44
C ASP A 60 12.28 12.64 3.81
N HIS A 61 13.43 12.26 4.37
CA HIS A 61 13.49 11.53 5.65
C HIS A 61 12.85 12.31 6.81
N VAL A 62 12.84 13.65 6.74
CA VAL A 62 12.23 14.51 7.75
C VAL A 62 10.71 14.45 7.66
N ALA A 63 10.14 14.54 6.45
CA ALA A 63 8.71 14.36 6.23
C ALA A 63 8.25 12.95 6.61
N VAL A 64 9.01 11.92 6.21
CA VAL A 64 8.73 10.52 6.58
C VAL A 64 8.72 10.35 8.10
N ALA A 65 9.75 10.79 8.80
CA ALA A 65 9.82 10.67 10.27
C ALA A 65 8.70 11.46 10.97
N ARG A 66 8.30 12.62 10.43
CA ARG A 66 7.16 13.39 10.94
C ARG A 66 5.85 12.63 10.76
N ALA A 67 5.64 12.05 9.58
CA ALA A 67 4.46 11.25 9.27
C ALA A 67 4.36 10.05 10.21
N VAL A 68 5.45 9.29 10.39
CA VAL A 68 5.52 8.16 11.34
C VAL A 68 5.08 8.60 12.74
N ARG A 69 5.68 9.66 13.30
CA ARG A 69 5.34 10.14 14.65
C ARG A 69 3.90 10.59 14.77
N ALA A 70 3.46 11.50 13.91
CA ALA A 70 2.15 12.13 14.02
C ALA A 70 1.02 11.12 13.78
N HIS A 71 1.12 10.32 12.72
CA HIS A 71 0.11 9.33 12.37
C HIS A 71 0.21 8.08 13.24
N GLY A 72 1.41 7.69 13.66
CA GLY A 72 1.62 6.59 14.59
C GLY A 72 0.98 6.87 15.94
N ALA A 73 1.18 8.06 16.51
CA ALA A 73 0.54 8.46 17.76
C ALA A 73 -0.99 8.44 17.64
N ARG A 74 -1.52 8.98 16.53
CA ARG A 74 -2.96 8.93 16.25
C ARG A 74 -3.48 7.51 16.13
N LEU A 75 -2.74 6.62 15.46
CA LEU A 75 -3.12 5.23 15.28
C LEU A 75 -3.13 4.48 16.61
N ALA A 76 -2.16 4.73 17.49
CA ALA A 76 -2.10 4.16 18.84
C ALA A 76 -3.32 4.56 19.70
N GLU A 77 -3.71 5.84 19.67
CA GLU A 77 -4.94 6.31 20.36
C GLU A 77 -6.19 5.57 19.89
N LEU A 78 -6.32 5.36 18.58
CA LEU A 78 -7.45 4.68 17.97
C LEU A 78 -7.49 3.19 18.30
N GLY A 79 -6.34 2.51 18.26
CA GLY A 79 -6.23 1.07 18.55
C GLY A 79 -6.47 0.75 20.02
N GLY A 80 -5.96 1.58 20.95
CA GLY A 80 -6.12 1.37 22.40
C GLY A 80 -7.55 1.58 22.93
N SER A 81 -8.46 2.12 22.11
CA SER A 81 -9.81 2.54 22.53
C SER A 81 -10.93 1.57 22.10
N VAL A 82 -10.61 0.44 21.46
CA VAL A 82 -11.61 -0.42 20.81
C VAL A 82 -11.56 -1.84 21.36
N GLU A 83 -12.72 -2.34 21.78
CA GLU A 83 -12.91 -3.76 22.08
C GLU A 83 -12.93 -4.57 20.77
N VAL A 84 -12.04 -5.54 20.67
CA VAL A 84 -11.96 -6.44 19.51
C VAL A 84 -13.07 -7.48 19.60
N VAL A 85 -13.98 -7.47 18.63
CA VAL A 85 -14.98 -8.53 18.50
C VAL A 85 -14.64 -9.39 17.29
N ALA A 86 -14.18 -10.61 17.56
CA ALA A 86 -13.92 -11.59 16.51
C ALA A 86 -15.23 -11.94 15.78
N ARG A 87 -15.16 -12.02 14.45
CA ARG A 87 -16.31 -12.43 13.64
C ARG A 87 -16.53 -13.95 13.74
N PRO A 88 -17.77 -14.44 13.52
CA PRO A 88 -18.10 -15.85 13.75
C PRO A 88 -17.41 -16.83 12.79
N SER A 89 -16.97 -16.38 11.61
CA SER A 89 -16.15 -17.20 10.70
C SER A 89 -15.30 -16.34 9.74
N PRO A 90 -14.17 -16.87 9.22
CA PRO A 90 -13.33 -16.17 8.25
C PRO A 90 -14.07 -15.74 6.98
N ASP A 91 -15.08 -16.50 6.54
CA ASP A 91 -15.85 -16.16 5.34
C ASP A 91 -16.65 -14.85 5.49
N THR A 92 -16.92 -14.40 6.72
CA THR A 92 -17.62 -13.12 6.96
C THR A 92 -16.77 -11.88 6.66
N TYR A 93 -15.47 -12.06 6.43
CA TYR A 93 -14.58 -11.01 5.96
C TYR A 93 -14.61 -10.86 4.44
N ARG A 94 -15.13 -11.85 3.69
CA ARG A 94 -15.22 -11.76 2.23
C ARG A 94 -16.39 -10.89 1.81
N LEU A 95 -16.18 -10.01 0.84
CA LEU A 95 -17.26 -9.22 0.27
C LEU A 95 -18.15 -10.05 -0.65
N SER A 96 -19.43 -9.70 -0.69
CA SER A 96 -20.30 -10.15 -1.78
C SER A 96 -19.79 -9.58 -3.12
N SER A 97 -20.05 -10.25 -4.24
CA SER A 97 -19.61 -9.76 -5.56
C SER A 97 -20.14 -8.36 -5.88
N GLY A 98 -21.35 -8.03 -5.43
CA GLY A 98 -21.93 -6.69 -5.57
C GLY A 98 -21.22 -5.63 -4.74
N GLU A 99 -20.89 -5.92 -3.48
CA GLU A 99 -20.10 -5.01 -2.65
C GLU A 99 -18.66 -4.85 -3.18
N HIS A 100 -18.03 -5.95 -3.60
CA HIS A 100 -16.68 -5.93 -4.18
C HIS A 100 -16.60 -5.00 -5.40
N ALA A 101 -17.53 -5.18 -6.36
CA ALA A 101 -17.60 -4.32 -7.54
C ALA A 101 -17.92 -2.86 -7.19
N ARG A 102 -18.79 -2.63 -6.20
CA ARG A 102 -19.15 -1.29 -5.74
C ARG A 102 -17.96 -0.55 -5.14
N VAL A 103 -17.21 -1.19 -4.24
CA VAL A 103 -16.01 -0.59 -3.63
C VAL A 103 -14.99 -0.21 -4.71
N PHE A 104 -14.78 -1.09 -5.70
CA PHE A 104 -13.91 -0.77 -6.82
C PHE A 104 -14.36 0.49 -7.58
N ALA A 105 -15.60 0.47 -8.08
CA ALA A 105 -16.10 1.50 -8.99
C ALA A 105 -16.35 2.84 -8.29
N GLU A 106 -16.89 2.82 -7.07
CA GLU A 106 -17.34 4.03 -6.36
C GLU A 106 -16.30 4.59 -5.39
N THR A 107 -15.23 3.84 -5.06
CA THR A 107 -14.22 4.28 -4.10
C THR A 107 -12.80 4.19 -4.65
N ILE A 108 -12.34 3.00 -5.06
CA ILE A 108 -10.94 2.81 -5.49
C ILE A 108 -10.67 3.60 -6.78
N VAL A 109 -11.55 3.51 -7.78
CA VAL A 109 -11.38 4.24 -9.04
C VAL A 109 -11.23 5.76 -8.83
N PRO A 110 -12.19 6.46 -8.18
CA PRO A 110 -12.09 7.91 -8.01
C PRO A 110 -10.98 8.36 -7.06
N GLU A 111 -10.61 7.57 -6.04
CA GLU A 111 -9.60 7.97 -5.06
C GLU A 111 -8.17 7.51 -5.41
N ALA A 112 -7.99 6.47 -6.24
CA ALA A 112 -6.69 5.86 -6.49
C ALA A 112 -6.27 5.73 -7.95
N LEU A 113 -7.20 5.65 -8.92
CA LEU A 113 -6.87 5.24 -10.31
C LEU A 113 -7.17 6.28 -11.40
N ASP A 114 -7.84 7.40 -11.12
CA ASP A 114 -8.24 8.34 -12.19
C ASP A 114 -7.19 9.38 -12.60
N VAL A 115 -5.92 9.21 -12.21
CA VAL A 115 -4.88 10.24 -12.34
C VAL A 115 -4.09 10.19 -13.65
N ALA A 116 -3.96 9.03 -14.29
CA ALA A 116 -3.11 8.89 -15.47
C ALA A 116 -3.86 9.23 -16.77
N ALA A 117 -3.23 10.08 -17.60
CA ALA A 117 -3.70 10.36 -18.96
C ALA A 117 -3.29 9.25 -19.93
N PRO A 118 -4.08 8.97 -20.98
CA PRO A 118 -3.75 7.97 -21.98
C PRO A 118 -2.41 8.22 -22.69
N SER A 119 -1.66 7.15 -22.93
CA SER A 119 -0.40 7.16 -23.67
C SER A 119 -0.53 6.45 -25.03
N PRO A 120 -0.01 7.03 -26.13
CA PRO A 120 -0.02 6.36 -27.44
C PRO A 120 0.91 5.14 -27.46
N ALA A 121 1.97 5.15 -26.65
CA ALA A 121 2.95 4.08 -26.51
C ALA A 121 3.13 3.72 -25.03
N PRO A 122 2.12 3.07 -24.41
CA PRO A 122 2.07 2.89 -22.97
C PRO A 122 3.15 1.93 -22.49
N VAL A 123 3.66 2.20 -21.30
CA VAL A 123 4.69 1.42 -20.62
C VAL A 123 4.10 0.85 -19.35
N VAL A 124 4.39 -0.42 -19.06
CA VAL A 124 4.23 -0.97 -17.71
C VAL A 124 5.60 -1.20 -17.12
N MET A 125 5.81 -0.68 -15.91
CA MET A 125 6.93 -1.02 -15.04
C MET A 125 6.41 -1.97 -13.96
N ILE A 126 6.81 -3.24 -14.03
CA ILE A 126 6.50 -4.22 -12.99
C ILE A 126 7.63 -4.17 -11.96
N VAL A 127 7.33 -3.74 -10.74
CA VAL A 127 8.27 -3.74 -9.62
C VAL A 127 8.03 -4.99 -8.78
N ALA A 128 8.92 -5.96 -8.93
CA ALA A 128 8.79 -7.28 -8.33
C ALA A 128 9.81 -7.47 -7.19
N GLY A 129 9.49 -8.35 -6.25
CA GLY A 129 10.34 -8.63 -5.10
C GLY A 129 9.60 -9.28 -3.94
N GLU A 130 10.34 -9.85 -3.00
CA GLU A 130 9.76 -10.45 -1.80
C GLU A 130 9.18 -9.37 -0.88
N GLN A 131 8.27 -9.76 0.02
CA GLN A 131 7.78 -8.85 1.05
C GLN A 131 8.95 -8.30 1.89
N GLY A 132 8.97 -6.98 2.13
CA GLY A 132 10.06 -6.30 2.86
C GLY A 132 11.30 -5.96 2.02
N SER A 133 11.30 -6.26 0.72
CA SER A 133 12.41 -5.93 -0.19
C SER A 133 12.53 -4.44 -0.53
N GLY A 134 11.49 -3.63 -0.29
CA GLY A 134 11.50 -2.20 -0.63
C GLY A 134 10.78 -1.86 -1.94
N ARG A 135 9.87 -2.72 -2.43
CA ARG A 135 9.16 -2.53 -3.72
C ARG A 135 8.46 -1.18 -3.79
N THR A 136 7.72 -0.81 -2.74
CA THR A 136 6.93 0.42 -2.75
C THR A 136 7.83 1.64 -2.73
N THR A 137 8.94 1.59 -1.98
CA THR A 137 10.00 2.61 -2.07
C THR A 137 10.55 2.71 -3.49
N ARG A 138 10.85 1.57 -4.14
CA ARG A 138 11.40 1.55 -5.49
C ARG A 138 10.43 2.05 -6.54
N ALA A 139 9.16 1.65 -6.47
CA ALA A 139 8.08 2.14 -7.31
C ALA A 139 7.97 3.67 -7.24
N ARG A 140 8.08 4.24 -6.03
CA ARG A 140 8.07 5.69 -5.80
C ARG A 140 9.27 6.41 -6.38
N GLN A 141 10.46 5.83 -6.20
CA GLN A 141 11.68 6.36 -6.82
C GLN A 141 11.57 6.35 -8.35
N ILE A 142 11.07 5.26 -8.95
CA ILE A 142 10.87 5.18 -10.41
C ILE A 142 9.88 6.24 -10.88
N ALA A 143 8.74 6.39 -10.20
CA ALA A 143 7.73 7.39 -10.56
C ALA A 143 8.30 8.81 -10.59
N ARG A 144 9.18 9.13 -9.63
CA ARG A 144 9.85 10.43 -9.50
C ARG A 144 10.98 10.60 -10.54
N ASP A 145 11.83 9.60 -10.69
CA ASP A 145 13.06 9.69 -11.48
C ASP A 145 12.80 9.48 -12.99
N ARG A 146 11.68 8.82 -13.35
CA ARG A 146 11.23 8.56 -14.72
C ARG A 146 9.77 9.01 -14.88
N PRO A 147 9.48 10.32 -14.86
CA PRO A 147 8.11 10.80 -14.95
C PRO A 147 7.48 10.44 -16.31
N ALA A 148 6.29 9.83 -16.27
CA ALA A 148 5.47 9.63 -17.46
C ALA A 148 4.75 10.94 -17.84
N PRO A 149 4.64 11.32 -19.12
CA PRO A 149 3.96 12.56 -19.54
C PRO A 149 2.51 12.67 -19.03
N GLY A 150 1.79 11.54 -18.97
CA GLY A 150 0.44 11.44 -18.46
C GLY A 150 0.35 11.14 -16.95
N GLY A 151 1.47 11.01 -16.26
CA GLY A 151 1.55 10.46 -14.91
C GLY A 151 1.50 8.92 -14.89
N TRP A 152 1.92 8.34 -13.76
CA TRP A 152 1.87 6.90 -13.54
C TRP A 152 0.58 6.51 -12.83
N GLU A 153 -0.11 5.49 -13.33
CA GLU A 153 -1.12 4.75 -12.57
C GLU A 153 -0.41 3.68 -11.73
N VAL A 154 -0.45 3.82 -10.40
CA VAL A 154 0.19 2.87 -9.49
C VAL A 154 -0.84 1.86 -9.02
N ILE A 155 -0.59 0.59 -9.35
CA ILE A 155 -1.39 -0.56 -8.95
C ILE A 155 -0.60 -1.33 -7.89
N ASP A 156 -1.12 -1.30 -6.66
CA ASP A 156 -0.55 -1.96 -5.49
C ASP A 156 -1.68 -2.65 -4.70
N PRO A 157 -1.70 -3.99 -4.62
CA PRO A 157 -2.73 -4.71 -3.89
C PRO A 157 -2.70 -4.42 -2.37
N GLU A 158 -1.53 -4.17 -1.76
CA GLU A 158 -1.45 -3.85 -0.33
C GLU A 158 -2.10 -2.51 -0.03
N MET A 159 -1.94 -1.50 -0.90
CA MET A 159 -2.66 -0.23 -0.79
C MET A 159 -4.19 -0.40 -0.85
N TYR A 160 -4.69 -1.36 -1.62
CA TYR A 160 -6.14 -1.59 -1.70
C TYR A 160 -6.77 -2.16 -0.43
N LEU A 161 -5.97 -2.77 0.46
CA LEU A 161 -6.45 -3.18 1.78
C LEU A 161 -7.10 -2.00 2.53
N ALA A 162 -6.57 -0.79 2.39
CA ALA A 162 -7.12 0.40 3.05
C ALA A 162 -8.58 0.72 2.67
N TYR A 163 -9.05 0.23 1.51
CA TYR A 163 -10.43 0.40 1.03
C TYR A 163 -11.35 -0.76 1.41
N HIS A 164 -10.80 -1.87 1.90
CA HIS A 164 -11.61 -2.99 2.30
C HIS A 164 -12.32 -2.69 3.64
N PRO A 165 -13.65 -2.87 3.73
CA PRO A 165 -14.40 -2.43 4.91
C PRO A 165 -14.08 -3.16 6.23
N TYR A 166 -13.38 -4.28 6.14
CA TYR A 166 -12.95 -5.08 7.29
C TYR A 166 -11.43 -5.06 7.51
N SER A 167 -10.66 -4.25 6.77
CA SER A 167 -9.22 -4.17 7.02
C SER A 167 -8.86 -3.54 8.35
N TRP A 168 -9.72 -2.67 8.89
CA TRP A 168 -9.51 -2.14 10.24
C TRP A 168 -9.53 -3.24 11.29
N ASP A 169 -10.32 -4.29 11.07
CA ASP A 169 -10.36 -5.46 11.95
C ASP A 169 -8.94 -6.08 12.02
N LEU A 170 -8.22 -6.17 10.90
CA LEU A 170 -6.83 -6.67 10.83
C LEU A 170 -5.81 -5.79 11.55
N VAL A 171 -6.07 -4.48 11.65
CA VAL A 171 -5.23 -3.54 12.41
C VAL A 171 -5.47 -3.70 13.91
N LEU A 172 -6.71 -4.00 14.31
CA LEU A 172 -7.06 -4.22 15.71
C LEU A 172 -6.64 -5.61 16.20
N HIS A 173 -6.75 -6.63 15.35
CA HIS A 173 -6.35 -7.99 15.63
C HIS A 173 -5.80 -8.68 14.39
N ASP A 174 -4.64 -9.28 14.56
CA ASP A 174 -3.95 -10.01 13.50
C ASP A 174 -4.50 -11.44 13.37
N ASP A 175 -5.63 -11.60 12.66
CA ASP A 175 -6.18 -12.91 12.27
C ASP A 175 -5.76 -13.26 10.85
N ALA A 176 -4.89 -14.27 10.72
CA ALA A 176 -4.37 -14.72 9.43
C ALA A 176 -5.47 -15.21 8.48
N ALA A 177 -6.48 -15.92 8.97
CA ALA A 177 -7.56 -16.43 8.13
C ALA A 177 -8.47 -15.30 7.63
N ALA A 178 -8.68 -14.26 8.44
CA ALA A 178 -9.32 -13.03 8.01
C ALA A 178 -8.47 -12.29 6.98
N GLY A 179 -7.16 -12.19 7.23
CA GLY A 179 -6.17 -11.58 6.33
C GLY A 179 -6.22 -12.17 4.93
N ASP A 180 -6.27 -13.49 4.81
CA ASP A 180 -6.38 -14.19 3.52
C ASP A 180 -7.63 -13.76 2.73
N ARG A 181 -8.78 -13.57 3.41
CA ARG A 181 -10.04 -13.22 2.74
C ARG A 181 -10.04 -11.77 2.28
N VAL A 182 -9.56 -10.87 3.13
CA VAL A 182 -9.40 -9.45 2.80
C VAL A 182 -8.40 -9.27 1.64
N MET A 183 -7.28 -9.99 1.67
CA MET A 183 -6.28 -9.96 0.59
C MET A 183 -6.83 -10.51 -0.73
N ALA A 184 -7.66 -11.57 -0.69
CA ALA A 184 -8.29 -12.09 -1.89
C ALA A 184 -9.18 -11.04 -2.60
N ASP A 185 -9.93 -10.25 -1.84
CA ASP A 185 -10.73 -9.15 -2.39
C ASP A 185 -9.83 -8.04 -2.98
N ALA A 186 -8.72 -7.70 -2.31
CA ALA A 186 -7.73 -6.74 -2.79
C ALA A 186 -7.03 -7.17 -4.10
N LEU A 187 -6.66 -8.44 -4.22
CA LEU A 187 -6.13 -9.02 -5.46
C LEU A 187 -7.18 -8.99 -6.58
N GLY A 188 -8.46 -9.24 -6.25
CA GLY A 188 -9.56 -9.07 -7.20
C GLY A 188 -9.67 -7.63 -7.73
N TRP A 189 -9.47 -6.63 -6.87
CA TRP A 189 -9.40 -5.22 -7.32
C TRP A 189 -8.16 -4.91 -8.15
N CYS A 190 -7.03 -5.56 -7.88
CA CYS A 190 -5.82 -5.45 -8.71
C CYS A 190 -6.09 -5.92 -10.15
N VAL A 191 -6.80 -7.04 -10.33
CA VAL A 191 -7.21 -7.50 -11.68
C VAL A 191 -8.06 -6.46 -12.39
N LEU A 192 -9.07 -5.90 -11.71
CA LEU A 192 -9.93 -4.85 -12.29
C LEU A 192 -9.15 -3.56 -12.60
N ALA A 193 -8.15 -3.22 -11.78
CA ALA A 193 -7.27 -2.07 -12.01
C ALA A 193 -6.40 -2.29 -13.25
N VAL A 194 -5.84 -3.48 -13.44
CA VAL A 194 -5.05 -3.83 -14.64
C VAL A 194 -5.91 -3.76 -15.90
N GLU A 195 -7.11 -4.34 -15.88
CA GLU A 195 -8.06 -4.26 -17.01
C GLU A 195 -8.41 -2.81 -17.36
N ARG A 196 -8.65 -1.98 -16.34
CA ARG A 196 -8.91 -0.55 -16.49
C ARG A 196 -7.74 0.19 -17.09
N ALA A 197 -6.52 -0.02 -16.58
CA ALA A 197 -5.32 0.64 -17.06
C ALA A 197 -5.08 0.33 -18.55
N ILE A 198 -5.24 -0.94 -18.93
CA ILE A 198 -5.18 -1.41 -20.31
C ILE A 198 -6.21 -0.69 -21.19
N ALA A 199 -7.47 -0.66 -20.77
CA ALA A 199 -8.55 0.02 -21.50
C ALA A 199 -8.29 1.52 -21.68
N ARG A 200 -7.65 2.17 -20.69
CA ARG A 200 -7.29 3.60 -20.74
C ARG A 200 -5.96 3.89 -21.43
N ARG A 201 -5.17 2.86 -21.75
CA ARG A 201 -3.78 3.01 -22.21
C ARG A 201 -2.92 3.85 -21.26
N ALA A 202 -3.10 3.69 -19.95
CA ALA A 202 -2.31 4.42 -18.95
C ALA A 202 -0.88 3.88 -18.90
N ASP A 203 0.10 4.74 -18.58
CA ASP A 203 1.41 4.26 -18.14
C ASP A 203 1.27 3.71 -16.70
N VAL A 204 1.77 2.50 -16.44
CA VAL A 204 1.49 1.75 -15.21
C VAL A 204 2.76 1.45 -14.44
N ILE A 205 2.73 1.64 -13.12
CA ILE A 205 3.64 0.96 -12.19
C ILE A 205 2.82 -0.10 -11.45
N LEU A 206 3.19 -1.36 -11.61
CA LEU A 206 2.53 -2.50 -10.98
C LEU A 206 3.47 -3.14 -9.96
N GLU A 207 3.08 -3.18 -8.70
CA GLU A 207 3.82 -3.95 -7.69
C GLU A 207 3.37 -5.42 -7.72
N ALA A 208 4.33 -6.34 -7.76
CA ALA A 208 4.07 -7.79 -7.84
C ALA A 208 4.94 -8.57 -6.85
N GLY A 209 4.45 -9.74 -6.43
CA GLY A 209 5.17 -10.73 -5.63
C GLY A 209 6.53 -11.13 -6.21
N ALA A 210 7.38 -11.71 -5.37
CA ALA A 210 8.51 -12.47 -5.91
C ALA A 210 7.98 -13.70 -6.65
N ASP A 211 8.60 -13.98 -7.81
CA ASP A 211 8.16 -14.94 -8.80
C ASP A 211 8.30 -16.42 -8.36
N ARG A 212 7.53 -16.83 -7.35
CA ARG A 212 7.36 -18.26 -7.00
C ARG A 212 6.21 -18.91 -7.76
N ASP A 213 5.24 -18.11 -8.21
CA ASP A 213 3.98 -18.58 -8.80
C ASP A 213 3.73 -18.11 -10.25
N GLY A 214 4.74 -17.51 -10.92
CA GLY A 214 4.60 -17.04 -12.31
C GLY A 214 3.82 -15.73 -12.46
N GLU A 215 3.57 -15.01 -11.36
CA GLU A 215 2.74 -13.79 -11.33
C GLU A 215 3.33 -12.69 -12.24
N VAL A 216 4.65 -12.47 -12.18
CA VAL A 216 5.34 -11.46 -13.00
C VAL A 216 5.21 -11.80 -14.48
N ASP A 217 5.40 -13.06 -14.84
CA ASP A 217 5.28 -13.55 -16.22
C ASP A 217 3.84 -13.40 -16.74
N ALA A 218 2.84 -13.69 -15.90
CA ALA A 218 1.44 -13.52 -16.25
C ALA A 218 1.10 -12.05 -16.54
N TYR A 219 1.50 -11.13 -15.66
CA TYR A 219 1.30 -9.69 -15.90
C TYR A 219 2.06 -9.19 -17.13
N ALA A 220 3.32 -9.60 -17.29
CA ALA A 220 4.12 -9.25 -18.45
C ALA A 220 3.46 -9.73 -19.76
N ALA A 221 2.90 -10.94 -19.78
CA ALA A 221 2.17 -11.48 -20.92
C ALA A 221 0.90 -10.68 -21.22
N ILE A 222 0.09 -10.36 -20.19
CA ILE A 222 -1.15 -9.57 -20.32
C ILE A 222 -0.85 -8.20 -20.93
N PHE A 223 0.10 -7.46 -20.38
CA PHE A 223 0.45 -6.12 -20.88
C PHE A 223 1.10 -6.16 -22.27
N ARG A 224 1.97 -7.15 -22.54
CA ARG A 224 2.56 -7.32 -23.88
C ARG A 224 1.49 -7.61 -24.93
N ALA A 225 0.50 -8.44 -24.61
CA ALA A 225 -0.64 -8.71 -25.50
C ALA A 225 -1.48 -7.45 -25.76
N ALA A 226 -1.55 -6.54 -24.79
CA ALA A 226 -2.20 -5.23 -24.92
C ALA A 226 -1.34 -4.16 -25.66
N GLY A 227 -0.15 -4.53 -26.14
CA GLY A 227 0.73 -3.63 -26.90
C GLY A 227 1.54 -2.66 -26.05
N TYR A 228 1.77 -2.98 -24.78
CA TYR A 228 2.61 -2.18 -23.89
C TYR A 228 4.09 -2.51 -24.08
N ARG A 229 4.96 -1.53 -23.85
CA ARG A 229 6.36 -1.83 -23.51
C ARG A 229 6.40 -2.33 -22.07
N VAL A 230 6.89 -3.54 -21.87
CA VAL A 230 7.01 -4.15 -20.53
C VAL A 230 8.44 -3.99 -20.03
N GLU A 231 8.60 -3.35 -18.89
CA GLU A 231 9.84 -3.26 -18.13
C GLU A 231 9.63 -3.94 -16.77
N VAL A 232 10.65 -4.64 -16.28
CA VAL A 232 10.59 -5.34 -14.98
C VAL A 232 11.78 -4.90 -14.15
N GLU A 233 11.52 -4.42 -12.94
CA GLU A 233 12.52 -4.09 -11.93
C GLU A 233 12.41 -5.09 -10.77
N MET A 234 13.49 -5.78 -10.46
CA MET A 234 13.55 -6.71 -9.34
C MET A 234 14.20 -6.05 -8.13
N THR A 235 13.53 -6.14 -6.99
CA THR A 235 14.04 -5.69 -5.69
C THR A 235 14.41 -6.90 -4.83
N ALA A 236 15.59 -6.86 -4.23
CA ALA A 236 16.08 -7.92 -3.37
C ALA A 236 16.97 -7.35 -2.27
N VAL A 237 16.84 -7.91 -1.07
CA VAL A 237 17.67 -7.61 0.09
C VAL A 237 17.99 -8.92 0.81
N PRO A 238 19.00 -8.97 1.68
CA PRO A 238 19.24 -10.15 2.51
C PRO A 238 17.99 -10.54 3.30
N GLU A 239 17.68 -11.84 3.40
CA GLU A 239 16.46 -12.35 4.07
C GLU A 239 16.31 -11.80 5.50
N ALA A 240 17.41 -11.73 6.26
CA ALA A 240 17.39 -11.18 7.61
C ALA A 240 16.93 -9.72 7.66
N VAL A 241 17.27 -8.92 6.65
CA VAL A 241 16.84 -7.52 6.51
C VAL A 241 15.36 -7.46 6.15
N ALA A 242 14.90 -8.26 5.18
CA ALA A 242 13.49 -8.33 4.81
C ALA A 242 12.61 -8.70 6.02
N ARG A 243 13.01 -9.73 6.77
CA ARG A 243 12.29 -10.17 7.99
C ARG A 243 12.25 -9.11 9.08
N LEU A 244 13.37 -8.42 9.32
CA LEU A 244 13.41 -7.33 10.29
C LEU A 244 12.45 -6.20 9.89
N ARG A 245 12.46 -5.81 8.61
CA ARG A 245 11.56 -4.78 8.09
C ARG A 245 10.09 -5.17 8.24
N LEU A 246 9.75 -6.42 7.91
CA LEU A 246 8.39 -6.93 8.07
C LEU A 246 7.91 -6.89 9.53
N LEU A 247 8.76 -7.28 10.48
CA LEU A 247 8.42 -7.22 11.89
C LEU A 247 8.19 -5.78 12.36
N ILE A 248 9.03 -4.84 11.94
CA ILE A 248 8.88 -3.43 12.30
C ILE A 248 7.61 -2.84 11.67
N ARG A 249 7.39 -3.09 10.38
CA ARG A 249 6.17 -2.68 9.64
C ARG A 249 4.91 -3.25 10.29
N TYR A 250 4.96 -4.50 10.75
CA TYR A 250 3.90 -5.10 11.56
C TYR A 250 3.64 -4.32 12.84
N HIS A 251 4.67 -3.92 13.58
CA HIS A 251 4.45 -3.10 14.78
C HIS A 251 3.87 -1.71 14.42
N CYS A 252 4.38 -1.07 13.37
CA CYS A 252 3.92 0.24 12.92
C CYS A 252 2.44 0.25 12.51
N ARG A 253 1.97 -0.73 11.74
CA ARG A 253 0.54 -0.83 11.35
C ARG A 253 -0.40 -1.02 12.53
N HIS A 254 0.09 -1.48 13.68
CA HIS A 254 -0.68 -1.63 14.92
C HIS A 254 -0.50 -0.43 15.88
N GLY A 255 0.11 0.67 15.41
CA GLY A 255 0.34 1.86 16.23
C GLY A 255 1.55 1.74 17.19
N ASN A 256 2.35 0.68 17.11
CA ASN A 256 3.60 0.54 17.89
C ASN A 256 4.77 1.21 17.16
N TRP A 257 4.59 2.47 16.76
CA TRP A 257 5.51 3.22 15.89
C TRP A 257 6.85 3.59 16.58
N GLU A 258 6.86 3.66 17.91
CA GLU A 258 8.05 3.95 18.71
C GLU A 258 9.16 2.89 18.51
N VAL A 259 8.84 1.73 17.95
CA VAL A 259 9.84 0.73 17.51
C VAL A 259 10.87 1.29 16.52
N LEU A 260 10.51 2.33 15.76
CA LEU A 260 11.40 3.05 14.83
C LEU A 260 12.30 4.06 15.55
N GLU A 261 11.93 4.45 16.77
CA GLU A 261 12.74 5.32 17.62
C GLU A 261 13.54 4.44 18.57
N SER A 262 14.81 4.19 18.26
CA SER A 262 15.68 3.49 19.21
C SER A 262 15.59 4.21 20.58
N PRO A 263 15.31 3.48 21.68
CA PRO A 263 15.52 4.06 22.99
C PRO A 263 16.99 4.49 23.05
N SER A 264 17.25 5.64 23.67
CA SER A 264 18.60 6.17 23.88
C SER A 264 19.61 5.06 24.17
N PRO A 265 20.86 5.15 23.67
CA PRO A 265 21.83 4.06 23.76
C PRO A 265 21.86 3.52 25.19
N ILE A 266 21.68 2.20 25.30
CA ILE A 266 21.85 1.47 26.56
C ILE A 266 23.23 1.87 27.08
N ARG A 267 23.24 2.62 28.19
CA ARG A 267 24.46 3.12 28.82
C ARG A 267 25.23 1.98 29.47
#